data_AF-A0A7W7NSL2-F1
#
_entry.id   AF-A0A7W7NSL2-F1
#
_cell.length_a   1.000
_cell.length_b   1.000
_cell.length_c   1.000
_cell.angle_alpha   90.00
_cell.angle_beta   90.00
_cell.angle_gamma   90.00
#
_symmetry.space_group_name_H-M   'P 1'
#
loop_
_entity.id
_entity.type
_entity.pdbx_description
1 polymer ?
#
loop_
_entity_poly.entity_id
_entity_poly.type
_entity_poly.pdbx_seq_one_letter_code
_entity_poly.pdbx_strand_id
1 'polypeptide(L)'
;MRAGHPLILYCYDEPAGIPEGVEVRDAATILPRESIIRHRTGSVSLFSNWFRYELQRQGAGIWIDSDIYLLRPITENRSFLFGFEDVGIINTAILRLPPDSSLLKRLLKIFEEDSVPAWLPRRPRLNAWWRLKTQGRTGLSEMPWGVTGPRALTALAAEEGVTHWALPPHIFYPLHYTQADRILDPAFSLADMTASDSVAIHLWNENIKHFKDKPAPPGSFLAQLQAEGA
;
A
#
# COMPACT_ATOMS: atom_id res chain seq x y z
N MET A 1 -17.69 -7.38 -10.46
CA MET A 1 -16.59 -6.37 -10.48
C MET A 1 -15.92 -6.32 -11.84
N ARG A 2 -15.48 -5.14 -12.29
CA ARG A 2 -15.03 -4.87 -13.68
C ARG A 2 -13.82 -5.71 -14.14
N ALA A 3 -12.82 -5.90 -13.29
CA ALA A 3 -11.58 -6.59 -13.65
C ALA A 3 -11.63 -8.13 -13.47
N GLY A 4 -12.79 -8.71 -13.11
CA GLY A 4 -12.99 -10.16 -13.03
C GLY A 4 -12.25 -10.89 -11.90
N HIS A 5 -11.56 -10.17 -11.00
CA HIS A 5 -10.91 -10.77 -9.83
C HIS A 5 -11.93 -11.06 -8.73
N PRO A 6 -11.89 -12.22 -8.05
CA PRO A 6 -12.55 -12.36 -6.76
C PRO A 6 -11.85 -11.45 -5.74
N LEU A 7 -12.62 -10.65 -4.99
CA LEU A 7 -12.07 -9.81 -3.92
C LEU A 7 -12.56 -10.29 -2.57
N ILE A 8 -11.66 -10.22 -1.61
CA ILE A 8 -11.93 -10.45 -0.19
C ILE A 8 -11.65 -9.14 0.55
N LEU A 9 -12.66 -8.60 1.22
CA LEU A 9 -12.53 -7.47 2.11
C LEU A 9 -12.38 -7.98 3.55
N TYR A 10 -11.23 -7.72 4.15
CA TYR A 10 -11.01 -7.98 5.57
C TYR A 10 -11.41 -6.75 6.39
N CYS A 11 -12.38 -6.91 7.29
CA CYS A 11 -12.83 -5.85 8.18
C CYS A 11 -13.11 -6.37 9.59
N TYR A 12 -12.95 -5.50 10.60
CA TYR A 12 -13.36 -5.82 11.97
C TYR A 12 -14.83 -5.48 12.22
N ASP A 13 -15.32 -4.44 11.56
CA ASP A 13 -16.73 -4.02 11.52
C ASP A 13 -17.09 -3.88 10.05
N GLU A 14 -18.19 -4.48 9.61
CA GLU A 14 -18.60 -4.46 8.21
C GLU A 14 -19.03 -3.04 7.79
N PRO A 15 -18.34 -2.39 6.81
CA PRO A 15 -18.75 -1.08 6.33
C PRO A 15 -20.03 -1.15 5.50
N ALA A 16 -20.78 -0.04 5.45
CA ALA A 16 -21.89 0.09 4.52
C ALA A 16 -21.39 0.21 3.06
N GLY A 17 -22.20 -0.24 2.10
CA GLY A 17 -21.93 -0.02 0.67
C GLY A 17 -20.93 -0.98 0.04
N ILE A 18 -20.70 -2.16 0.64
CA ILE A 18 -19.85 -3.20 0.03
C ILE A 18 -20.46 -3.65 -1.31
N PRO A 19 -19.69 -3.61 -2.42
CA PRO A 19 -20.19 -4.04 -3.72
C PRO A 19 -20.58 -5.52 -3.74
N GLU A 20 -21.60 -5.85 -4.53
CA GLU A 20 -22.03 -7.23 -4.74
C GLU A 20 -20.87 -8.09 -5.29
N GLY A 21 -20.70 -9.28 -4.70
CA GLY A 21 -19.66 -10.25 -5.08
C GLY A 21 -18.30 -10.06 -4.37
N VAL A 22 -18.17 -9.08 -3.46
CA VAL A 22 -17.03 -9.01 -2.54
C VAL A 22 -17.27 -9.97 -1.38
N GLU A 23 -16.35 -10.90 -1.16
CA GLU A 23 -16.37 -11.76 0.02
C GLU A 23 -15.90 -10.97 1.24
N VAL A 24 -16.67 -10.98 2.33
CA VAL A 24 -16.29 -10.31 3.57
C VAL A 24 -15.71 -11.33 4.54
N ARG A 25 -14.54 -11.03 5.12
CA ARG A 25 -13.90 -11.86 6.16
C ARG A 25 -13.54 -11.03 7.38
N ASP A 26 -13.56 -11.68 8.53
CA ASP A 26 -13.13 -11.07 9.79
C ASP A 26 -11.62 -10.78 9.76
N ALA A 27 -11.25 -9.51 9.91
CA ALA A 27 -9.85 -9.09 9.99
C ALA A 27 -9.10 -9.69 11.19
N ALA A 28 -9.80 -10.10 12.26
CA ALA A 28 -9.22 -10.77 13.42
C ALA A 28 -8.57 -12.12 13.07
N THR A 29 -8.93 -12.73 11.93
CA THR A 29 -8.27 -13.94 11.40
C THR A 29 -6.83 -13.70 10.94
N ILE A 30 -6.47 -12.44 10.67
CA ILE A 30 -5.13 -12.02 10.27
C ILE A 30 -4.38 -11.42 11.46
N LEU A 31 -4.95 -10.36 12.06
CA LEU A 31 -4.43 -9.72 13.26
C LEU A 31 -5.59 -9.31 14.16
N PRO A 32 -5.51 -9.50 15.49
CA PRO A 32 -6.57 -9.09 16.40
C PRO A 32 -6.68 -7.56 16.45
N ARG A 33 -7.88 -7.02 16.76
CA ARG A 33 -8.16 -5.56 16.74
C ARG A 33 -7.24 -4.79 17.69
N GLU A 34 -6.83 -5.42 18.78
CA GLU A 34 -5.94 -4.87 19.80
C GLU A 34 -4.51 -4.65 19.28
N SER A 35 -4.16 -5.24 18.13
CA SER A 35 -2.87 -5.05 17.46
C SER A 35 -2.80 -3.77 16.61
N ILE A 36 -3.86 -2.96 16.57
CA ILE A 36 -3.85 -1.69 15.84
C ILE A 36 -2.83 -0.73 16.47
N ILE A 37 -1.72 -0.53 15.76
CA ILE A 37 -0.68 0.44 16.09
C ILE A 37 -0.89 1.69 15.24
N ARG A 38 -0.95 2.85 15.90
CA ARG A 38 -1.00 4.15 15.24
C ARG A 38 0.37 4.80 15.23
N HIS A 39 0.75 5.36 14.10
CA HIS A 39 1.88 6.28 14.04
C HIS A 39 1.55 7.54 14.87
N ARG A 40 2.57 8.26 15.36
CA ARG A 40 2.41 9.50 16.15
C ARG A 40 1.51 10.59 15.53
N THR A 41 1.26 10.52 14.21
CA THR A 41 0.31 11.42 13.51
C THR A 41 -1.15 10.94 13.55
N GLY A 42 -1.45 9.81 14.21
CA GLY A 42 -2.75 9.16 14.22
C GLY A 42 -3.00 8.17 13.07
N SER A 43 -2.13 8.15 12.06
CA SER A 43 -2.22 7.26 10.89
C SER A 43 -2.14 5.78 11.26
N VAL A 44 -3.00 4.96 10.64
CA VAL A 44 -3.02 3.50 10.77
C VAL A 44 -2.10 2.78 9.76
N SER A 45 -1.27 3.53 9.02
CA SER A 45 -0.37 2.97 8.00
C SER A 45 0.60 1.91 8.53
N LEU A 46 1.08 2.04 9.76
CA LEU A 46 1.93 1.02 10.41
C LEU A 46 1.19 -0.32 10.53
N PHE A 47 -0.05 -0.28 11.03
CA PHE A 47 -0.90 -1.46 11.15
C PHE A 47 -1.25 -2.04 9.78
N SER A 48 -1.57 -1.22 8.78
CA SER A 48 -1.85 -1.69 7.42
C SER A 48 -0.65 -2.39 6.78
N ASN A 49 0.58 -1.89 7.00
CA ASN A 49 1.81 -2.58 6.58
C ASN A 49 1.97 -3.94 7.27
N TRP A 50 1.69 -4.04 8.58
CA TRP A 50 1.77 -5.31 9.28
C TRP A 50 0.73 -6.30 8.73
N PHE A 51 -0.52 -5.85 8.62
CA PHE A 51 -1.65 -6.63 8.18
C PHE A 51 -1.42 -7.23 6.79
N ARG A 52 -0.92 -6.44 5.84
CA ARG A 52 -0.65 -6.96 4.49
C ARG A 52 0.48 -7.99 4.47
N TYR A 53 1.53 -7.83 5.27
CA TYR A 53 2.59 -8.83 5.34
C TYR A 53 2.10 -10.12 5.99
N GLU A 54 1.25 -10.00 7.01
CA GLU A 54 0.64 -11.15 7.66
C GLU A 54 -0.29 -11.91 6.69
N LEU A 55 -1.04 -11.20 5.84
CA LEU A 55 -1.78 -11.81 4.72
C LEU A 55 -0.85 -12.55 3.74
N GLN A 56 0.30 -11.97 3.40
CA GLN A 56 1.28 -12.64 2.53
C GLN A 56 1.83 -13.91 3.19
N ARG A 57 2.03 -13.91 4.51
CA ARG A 57 2.49 -15.09 5.28
C ARG A 57 1.50 -16.24 5.21
N GLN A 58 0.21 -15.94 5.09
CA GLN A 58 -0.86 -16.93 4.93
C GLN A 58 -1.08 -17.34 3.47
N GLY A 59 -0.36 -16.75 2.51
CA GLY A 59 -0.55 -17.04 1.08
C GLY A 59 -1.90 -16.56 0.54
N ALA A 60 -2.49 -15.50 1.12
CA ALA A 60 -3.83 -15.02 0.81
C ALA A 60 -3.97 -14.29 -0.54
N GLY A 61 -2.99 -14.39 -1.43
CA GLY A 61 -2.99 -13.78 -2.76
C GLY A 61 -2.40 -12.37 -2.80
N ILE A 62 -2.91 -11.55 -3.73
CA ILE A 62 -2.42 -10.17 -3.93
C ILE A 62 -3.12 -9.26 -2.92
N TRP A 63 -2.33 -8.50 -2.16
CA TRP A 63 -2.83 -7.33 -1.44
C TRP A 63 -3.02 -6.16 -2.41
N ILE A 64 -4.17 -5.50 -2.33
CA ILE A 64 -4.49 -4.28 -3.09
C ILE A 64 -5.08 -3.25 -2.12
N ASP A 65 -4.51 -2.04 -2.08
CA ASP A 65 -5.07 -0.92 -1.30
C ASP A 65 -6.46 -0.52 -1.86
N SER A 66 -7.35 -0.03 -1.00
CA SER A 66 -8.73 0.31 -1.38
C SER A 66 -8.86 1.50 -2.34
N ASP A 67 -7.78 2.25 -2.54
CA ASP A 67 -7.69 3.40 -3.44
C ASP A 67 -6.95 3.07 -4.75
N ILE A 68 -6.89 1.78 -5.10
CA ILE A 68 -6.40 1.29 -6.39
C ILE A 68 -7.57 1.11 -7.36
N TYR A 69 -7.51 1.82 -8.48
CA TYR A 69 -8.45 1.68 -9.59
C TYR A 69 -7.84 0.77 -10.67
N LEU A 70 -8.42 -0.42 -10.86
CA LEU A 70 -7.97 -1.38 -11.88
C LEU A 70 -8.54 -1.03 -13.26
N LEU A 71 -7.65 -0.80 -14.23
CA LEU A 71 -7.98 -0.60 -15.64
C LEU A 71 -8.19 -1.93 -16.37
N ARG A 72 -7.46 -2.96 -15.95
CA ARG A 72 -7.53 -4.32 -16.50
C ARG A 72 -7.17 -5.35 -15.42
N PRO A 73 -7.40 -6.65 -15.67
CA PRO A 73 -7.00 -7.68 -14.72
C PRO A 73 -5.47 -7.72 -14.54
N ILE A 74 -5.01 -7.86 -13.29
CA ILE A 74 -3.65 -8.30 -12.99
C ILE A 74 -3.51 -9.77 -13.43
N THR A 75 -2.69 -10.05 -14.44
CA THR A 75 -2.56 -11.40 -15.04
C THR A 75 -1.20 -12.04 -14.73
N GLU A 76 -0.30 -11.27 -14.12
CA GLU A 76 1.06 -11.66 -13.81
C GLU A 76 1.07 -12.78 -12.76
N ASN A 77 1.32 -14.01 -13.22
CA ASN A 77 1.57 -15.14 -12.34
C ASN A 77 3.05 -15.16 -11.89
N ARG A 78 3.46 -14.13 -11.16
CA ARG A 78 4.81 -13.99 -10.60
C ARG A 78 4.79 -14.21 -9.09
N SER A 79 5.89 -14.76 -8.56
CA SER A 79 6.10 -15.00 -7.13
C SER A 79 6.24 -13.68 -6.35
N PHE A 80 6.95 -12.71 -6.95
CA PHE A 80 7.01 -11.33 -6.47
C PHE A 80 6.19 -10.44 -7.40
N LEU A 81 5.28 -9.65 -6.83
CA LEU A 81 4.52 -8.63 -7.54
C LEU A 81 4.52 -7.35 -6.71
N PHE A 82 5.21 -6.33 -7.20
CA PHE A 82 5.21 -4.98 -6.68
C PHE A 82 5.73 -4.06 -7.78
N GLY A 83 5.53 -2.75 -7.64
CA GLY A 83 5.97 -1.76 -8.61
C GLY A 83 6.63 -0.57 -7.96
N PHE A 84 7.40 0.18 -8.75
CA PHE A 84 7.98 1.44 -8.30
C PHE A 84 6.93 2.56 -8.29
N GLU A 85 6.79 3.31 -7.19
CA GLU A 85 6.01 4.58 -7.18
C GLU A 85 6.82 5.76 -7.69
N ASP A 86 8.13 5.73 -7.47
CA ASP A 86 9.08 6.79 -7.81
C ASP A 86 10.47 6.16 -8.04
N VAL A 87 11.45 6.99 -8.41
CA VAL A 87 12.82 6.59 -8.67
C VAL A 87 13.41 5.84 -7.48
N GLY A 88 13.49 4.51 -7.65
CA GLY A 88 14.07 3.61 -6.67
C GLY A 88 13.22 3.36 -5.42
N ILE A 89 11.94 3.74 -5.39
CA ILE A 89 11.03 3.47 -4.28
C ILE A 89 9.94 2.49 -4.71
N ILE A 90 9.90 1.33 -4.06
CA ILE A 90 8.87 0.30 -4.27
C ILE A 90 7.66 0.61 -3.40
N ASN A 91 6.50 0.68 -4.02
CA ASN A 91 5.21 0.86 -3.34
C ASN A 91 4.66 -0.48 -2.86
N THR A 92 3.86 -0.41 -1.81
CA THR A 92 3.23 -1.53 -1.11
C THR A 92 1.73 -1.67 -1.39
N ALA A 93 1.15 -0.77 -2.19
CA ALA A 93 -0.30 -0.71 -2.46
C ALA A 93 -0.80 -1.85 -3.35
N ILE A 94 0.04 -2.41 -4.21
CA ILE A 94 -0.18 -3.70 -4.88
C ILE A 94 1.01 -4.60 -4.53
N LEU A 95 0.75 -5.68 -3.79
CA LEU A 95 1.80 -6.50 -3.20
C LEU A 95 1.47 -8.00 -3.27
N ARG A 96 2.38 -8.79 -3.84
CA ARG A 96 2.50 -10.23 -3.64
C ARG A 96 3.93 -10.58 -3.26
N LEU A 97 4.10 -11.28 -2.16
CA LEU A 97 5.39 -11.83 -1.72
C LEU A 97 5.21 -13.34 -1.46
N PRO A 98 6.19 -14.20 -1.77
CA PRO A 98 6.11 -15.61 -1.43
C PRO A 98 6.05 -15.80 0.11
N PRO A 99 5.14 -16.65 0.64
CA PRO A 99 4.95 -16.85 2.08
C PRO A 99 6.24 -17.20 2.85
N ASP A 100 7.14 -17.95 2.21
CA ASP A 100 8.40 -18.40 2.82
C ASP A 100 9.62 -17.55 2.48
N SER A 101 9.43 -16.45 1.73
CA SER A 101 10.53 -15.60 1.29
C SER A 101 11.29 -14.96 2.46
N SER A 102 12.61 -14.83 2.31
CA SER A 102 13.45 -14.10 3.27
C SER A 102 12.96 -12.66 3.44
N LEU A 103 12.63 -11.99 2.33
CA LEU A 103 12.09 -10.63 2.30
C LEU A 103 10.88 -10.47 3.23
N LEU A 104 9.89 -11.35 3.11
CA LEU A 104 8.70 -11.30 3.95
C LEU A 104 9.02 -11.51 5.44
N LYS A 105 9.87 -12.49 5.76
CA LYS A 105 10.32 -12.75 7.14
C LYS A 105 11.01 -11.52 7.74
N ARG A 106 11.86 -10.84 6.97
CA ARG A 106 12.54 -9.62 7.40
C ARG A 106 11.60 -8.43 7.54
N LEU A 107 10.59 -8.30 6.68
CA LEU A 107 9.54 -7.28 6.80
C LEU A 107 8.70 -7.48 8.08
N LEU A 108 8.31 -8.72 8.38
CA LEU A 108 7.57 -9.05 9.60
C LEU A 108 8.40 -8.83 10.87
N LYS A 109 9.70 -9.16 10.82
CA LYS A 109 10.63 -8.97 11.95
C LYS A 109 10.68 -7.51 12.46
N ILE A 110 10.41 -6.52 11.60
CA ILE A 110 10.39 -5.10 12.00
C ILE A 110 9.39 -4.86 13.15
N PHE A 111 8.27 -5.61 13.17
CA PHE A 111 7.21 -5.48 14.16
C PHE A 111 7.54 -6.10 15.52
N GLU A 112 8.64 -6.86 15.63
CA GLU A 112 9.19 -7.33 16.92
C GLU A 112 9.88 -6.19 17.70
N GLU A 113 10.25 -5.11 17.02
CA GLU A 113 10.90 -3.92 17.58
C GLU A 113 12.24 -4.17 18.30
N ASP A 114 12.85 -5.32 18.07
CA ASP A 114 14.08 -5.79 18.72
C ASP A 114 15.37 -5.26 18.06
N SER A 115 15.23 -4.61 16.89
CA SER A 115 16.33 -4.20 16.04
C SER A 115 16.05 -2.88 15.34
N VAL A 116 17.07 -2.04 15.21
CA VAL A 116 16.95 -0.71 14.60
C VAL A 116 17.01 -0.85 13.07
N PRO A 117 15.97 -0.42 12.32
CA PRO A 117 15.98 -0.52 10.87
C PRO A 117 17.14 0.26 10.23
N ALA A 118 17.88 -0.40 9.33
CA ALA A 118 19.09 0.15 8.74
C ALA A 118 18.82 1.36 7.81
N TRP A 119 17.65 1.40 7.18
CA TRP A 119 17.18 2.47 6.29
C TRP A 119 16.66 3.71 7.01
N LEU A 120 16.72 3.75 8.35
CA LEU A 120 16.38 4.97 9.09
C LEU A 120 17.41 6.08 8.82
N PRO A 121 16.95 7.34 8.67
CA PRO A 121 17.87 8.49 8.65
C PRO A 121 18.66 8.58 9.95
N ARG A 122 19.85 9.19 9.92
CA ARG A 122 20.81 9.20 11.04
C ARG A 122 20.20 9.58 12.40
N ARG A 123 19.45 10.69 12.47
CA ARG A 123 18.84 11.19 13.71
C ARG A 123 17.77 10.22 14.26
N PRO A 124 16.71 9.85 13.49
CA PRO A 124 15.76 8.81 13.91
C PRO A 124 16.41 7.49 14.30
N ARG A 125 17.45 7.06 13.58
CA ARG A 125 18.17 5.82 13.87
C ARG A 125 18.83 5.84 15.25
N LEU A 126 19.48 6.96 15.59
CA LEU A 126 20.06 7.17 16.92
C LEU A 126 18.96 7.15 18.00
N ASN A 127 17.85 7.85 17.78
CA ASN A 127 16.73 7.87 18.74
C ASN A 127 16.13 6.47 18.96
N ALA A 128 15.95 5.69 17.89
CA ALA A 128 15.47 4.31 17.96
C ALA A 128 16.45 3.40 18.70
N TRP A 129 17.75 3.58 18.48
CA TRP A 129 18.79 2.85 19.21
C TRP A 129 18.75 3.17 20.71
N TRP A 130 18.62 4.46 21.08
CA TRP A 130 18.49 4.86 22.47
C TRP A 130 17.26 4.23 23.13
N ARG A 131 16.09 4.28 22.47
CA ARG A 131 14.87 3.63 22.98
C ARG A 131 15.04 2.11 23.11
N LEU A 132 15.66 1.45 22.14
CA LEU A 132 15.93 0.02 22.24
C LEU A 132 16.79 -0.30 23.48
N LYS A 133 17.78 0.55 23.78
CA LYS A 133 18.65 0.38 24.95
C LYS A 133 17.97 0.71 26.29
N THR A 134 17.07 1.71 26.33
CA THR A 134 16.46 2.17 27.58
C THR A 134 15.09 1.58 27.87
N GLN A 135 14.34 1.19 26.85
CA GLN A 135 12.94 0.72 26.91
C GLN A 135 12.79 -0.71 26.37
N GLY A 136 13.85 -1.31 25.83
CA GLY A 136 13.82 -2.67 25.25
C GLY A 136 13.12 -2.76 23.89
N ARG A 137 12.62 -1.64 23.34
CA ARG A 137 11.92 -1.58 22.05
C ARG A 137 12.30 -0.31 21.28
N THR A 138 12.29 -0.42 19.96
CA THR A 138 12.69 0.70 19.09
C THR A 138 11.62 1.79 18.92
N GLY A 139 10.36 1.49 19.25
CA GLY A 139 9.23 2.43 19.23
C GLY A 139 8.82 2.78 17.81
N LEU A 140 8.16 1.86 17.11
CA LEU A 140 7.72 2.03 15.71
C LEU A 140 6.79 3.23 15.52
N SER A 141 5.90 3.50 16.47
CA SER A 141 4.99 4.65 16.45
C SER A 141 5.73 6.00 16.36
N GLU A 142 6.96 6.05 16.87
CA GLU A 142 7.83 7.24 16.92
C GLU A 142 8.75 7.37 15.71
N MET A 143 8.80 6.37 14.84
CA MET A 143 9.66 6.38 13.66
C MET A 143 9.07 7.21 12.52
N PRO A 144 9.89 7.73 11.60
CA PRO A 144 9.39 8.40 10.40
C PRO A 144 8.39 7.57 9.60
N TRP A 145 7.56 8.25 8.82
CA TRP A 145 6.61 7.59 7.92
C TRP A 145 7.33 6.69 6.89
N GLY A 146 6.65 5.61 6.47
CA GLY A 146 7.15 4.65 5.49
C GLY A 146 8.19 3.66 6.01
N VAL A 147 8.60 3.73 7.28
CA VAL A 147 9.67 2.88 7.84
C VAL A 147 9.32 1.39 7.83
N THR A 148 8.05 1.01 7.95
CA THR A 148 7.60 -0.38 7.85
C THR A 148 6.97 -0.72 6.49
N GLY A 149 6.87 0.26 5.59
CA GLY A 149 6.19 0.15 4.29
C GLY A 149 7.17 0.30 3.14
N PRO A 150 6.97 1.27 2.22
CA PRO A 150 7.80 1.45 1.02
C PRO A 150 9.31 1.47 1.28
N ARG A 151 9.76 2.13 2.35
CA ARG A 151 11.20 2.24 2.66
C ARG A 151 11.80 0.91 3.11
N ALA A 152 11.06 0.12 3.89
CA ALA A 152 11.47 -1.22 4.29
C ALA A 152 11.52 -2.16 3.09
N LEU A 153 10.44 -2.22 2.33
CA LEU A 153 10.34 -3.07 1.15
C LEU A 153 11.46 -2.77 0.16
N THR A 154 11.70 -1.48 -0.14
CA THR A 154 12.78 -1.04 -1.03
C THR A 154 14.16 -1.47 -0.53
N ALA A 155 14.49 -1.17 0.73
CA ALA A 155 15.81 -1.47 1.27
C ALA A 155 16.08 -2.98 1.31
N LEU A 156 15.11 -3.75 1.79
CA LEU A 156 15.23 -5.19 1.93
C LEU A 156 15.21 -5.90 0.56
N ALA A 157 14.42 -5.42 -0.40
CA ALA A 157 14.42 -5.96 -1.76
C ALA A 157 15.77 -5.75 -2.46
N ALA A 158 16.41 -4.61 -2.23
CA ALA A 158 17.74 -4.33 -2.77
C ALA A 158 18.81 -5.23 -2.13
N GLU A 159 18.78 -5.39 -0.80
CA GLU A 159 19.70 -6.26 -0.07
C GLU A 159 19.58 -7.74 -0.48
N GLU A 160 18.37 -8.21 -0.77
CA GLU A 160 18.11 -9.58 -1.21
C GLU A 160 18.23 -9.77 -2.73
N GLY A 161 18.53 -8.71 -3.47
CA GLY A 161 18.68 -8.76 -4.93
C GLY A 161 17.37 -9.02 -5.69
N VAL A 162 16.20 -8.78 -5.08
CA VAL A 162 14.88 -9.02 -5.69
C VAL A 162 14.23 -7.76 -6.27
N THR A 163 14.91 -6.61 -6.22
CA THR A 163 14.44 -5.35 -6.83
C THR A 163 14.12 -5.47 -8.32
N HIS A 164 14.79 -6.36 -9.06
CA HIS A 164 14.56 -6.58 -10.49
C HIS A 164 13.15 -7.13 -10.81
N TRP A 165 12.41 -7.61 -9.82
CA TRP A 165 11.00 -8.00 -9.97
C TRP A 165 10.02 -6.82 -9.97
N ALA A 166 10.46 -5.64 -9.51
CA ALA A 166 9.62 -4.46 -9.47
C ALA A 166 9.22 -4.01 -10.88
N LEU A 167 7.92 -3.87 -11.09
CA LEU A 167 7.37 -3.34 -12.33
C LEU A 167 7.61 -1.83 -12.43
N PRO A 168 7.78 -1.30 -13.65
CA PRO A 168 7.96 0.14 -13.85
C PRO A 168 6.70 0.92 -13.43
N PRO A 169 6.84 2.21 -13.04
CA PRO A 169 5.74 2.98 -12.47
C PRO A 169 4.48 3.02 -13.34
N HIS A 170 4.64 3.12 -14.66
CA HIS A 170 3.49 3.23 -15.56
C HIS A 170 2.54 2.02 -15.55
N ILE A 171 2.95 0.87 -15.00
CA ILE A 171 2.09 -0.32 -14.90
C ILE A 171 1.05 -0.19 -13.77
N PHE A 172 1.45 0.28 -12.58
CA PHE A 172 0.56 0.34 -11.41
C PHE A 172 0.35 1.74 -10.84
N TYR A 173 1.32 2.62 -11.05
CA TYR A 173 1.41 3.95 -10.44
C TYR A 173 1.70 5.02 -11.53
N PRO A 174 0.93 5.07 -12.63
CA PRO A 174 1.23 5.98 -13.74
C PRO A 174 0.98 7.45 -13.37
N LEU A 175 0.15 7.72 -12.36
CA LEU A 175 -0.06 9.03 -11.78
C LEU A 175 0.75 9.16 -10.48
N HIS A 176 1.74 10.05 -10.45
CA HIS A 176 2.55 10.29 -9.26
C HIS A 176 1.74 11.02 -8.17
N TYR A 177 2.03 10.77 -6.89
CA TYR A 177 1.24 11.32 -5.77
C TYR A 177 1.20 12.86 -5.73
N THR A 178 2.22 13.55 -6.25
CA THR A 178 2.25 15.02 -6.36
C THR A 178 1.29 15.57 -7.42
N GLN A 179 0.75 14.70 -8.27
CA GLN A 179 -0.19 15.01 -9.35
C GLN A 179 -1.58 14.44 -9.07
N ALA A 180 -1.86 13.98 -7.84
CA ALA A 180 -3.14 13.37 -7.49
C ALA A 180 -4.35 14.31 -7.72
N ASP A 181 -4.13 15.64 -7.71
CA ASP A 181 -5.14 16.65 -8.01
C ASP A 181 -5.53 16.73 -9.49
N ARG A 182 -4.71 16.18 -10.40
CA ARG A 182 -4.98 16.15 -11.84
C ARG A 182 -6.25 15.40 -12.22
N ILE A 183 -6.77 14.53 -11.36
CA ILE A 183 -8.05 13.86 -11.56
C ILE A 183 -9.24 14.84 -11.60
N LEU A 184 -9.06 16.09 -11.13
CA LEU A 184 -10.04 17.17 -11.22
C LEU A 184 -10.03 17.90 -12.56
N ASP A 185 -8.96 17.78 -13.35
CA ASP A 185 -8.77 18.55 -14.58
C ASP A 185 -9.49 17.87 -15.75
N PRO A 186 -10.56 18.47 -16.33
CA PRO A 186 -11.27 17.90 -17.46
C PRO A 186 -10.42 17.84 -18.74
N ALA A 187 -9.33 18.60 -18.82
CA ALA A 187 -8.40 18.57 -19.94
C ALA A 187 -7.33 17.47 -19.82
N PHE A 188 -7.26 16.79 -18.67
CA PHE A 188 -6.32 15.71 -18.41
C PHE A 188 -7.07 14.39 -18.25
N SER A 189 -7.18 13.67 -19.36
CA SER A 189 -7.99 12.47 -19.45
C SER A 189 -7.27 11.25 -18.87
N LEU A 190 -8.03 10.17 -18.67
CA LEU A 190 -7.46 8.87 -18.31
C LEU A 190 -6.40 8.38 -19.31
N ALA A 191 -6.55 8.72 -20.60
CA ALA A 191 -5.58 8.37 -21.64
C ALA A 191 -4.28 9.18 -21.53
N ASP A 192 -4.32 10.39 -20.98
CA ASP A 192 -3.12 11.20 -20.72
C ASP A 192 -2.38 10.72 -19.46
N MET A 193 -3.13 10.13 -18.52
CA MET A 193 -2.59 9.56 -17.28
C MET A 193 -1.91 8.22 -17.47
N THR A 194 -2.26 7.45 -18.51
CA THR A 194 -1.96 6.01 -18.59
C THR A 194 -1.25 5.66 -19.89
N ALA A 195 -0.49 4.56 -19.84
CA ALA A 195 0.06 3.91 -21.01
C ALA A 195 -0.87 2.77 -21.48
N SER A 196 -0.66 2.30 -22.71
CA SER A 196 -1.45 1.20 -23.28
C SER A 196 -1.31 -0.11 -22.51
N ASP A 197 -0.27 -0.27 -21.68
CA ASP A 197 0.01 -1.39 -20.79
C ASP A 197 -0.26 -1.10 -19.30
N SER A 198 -0.74 0.09 -18.93
CA SER A 198 -1.12 0.42 -17.53
C SER A 198 -2.23 -0.49 -17.01
N VAL A 199 -1.97 -1.17 -15.90
CA VAL A 199 -2.90 -2.11 -15.26
C VAL A 199 -3.78 -1.43 -14.21
N ALA A 200 -3.22 -0.49 -13.46
CA ALA A 200 -3.89 0.18 -12.36
C ALA A 200 -3.50 1.65 -12.25
N ILE A 201 -4.30 2.39 -11.47
CA ILE A 201 -4.02 3.75 -11.02
C ILE A 201 -4.16 3.77 -9.51
N HIS A 202 -3.15 4.31 -8.83
CA HIS A 202 -3.27 4.66 -7.41
C HIS A 202 -3.85 6.06 -7.29
N LEU A 203 -5.00 6.17 -6.64
CA LEU A 203 -5.72 7.45 -6.48
C LEU A 203 -5.15 8.33 -5.36
N TRP A 204 -4.26 7.76 -4.52
CA TRP A 204 -3.62 8.46 -3.40
C TRP A 204 -4.65 9.09 -2.47
N ASN A 205 -5.50 8.28 -1.82
CA ASN A 205 -6.63 8.74 -1.01
C ASN A 205 -6.26 9.83 0.01
N GLU A 206 -5.08 9.74 0.63
CA GLU A 206 -4.60 10.77 1.55
C GLU A 206 -4.41 12.15 0.91
N ASN A 207 -4.08 12.21 -0.38
CA ASN A 207 -3.87 13.45 -1.14
C ASN A 207 -5.21 14.03 -1.62
N ILE A 208 -6.19 13.17 -1.92
CA ILE A 208 -7.48 13.60 -2.50
C ILE A 208 -8.61 13.76 -1.48
N LYS A 209 -8.41 13.32 -0.22
CA LYS A 209 -9.44 13.34 0.85
C LYS A 209 -10.13 14.68 1.09
N HIS A 210 -9.49 15.80 0.74
CA HIS A 210 -10.04 17.14 0.95
C HIS A 210 -11.06 17.57 -0.13
N PHE A 211 -11.17 16.81 -1.22
CA PHE A 211 -12.05 17.14 -2.34
C PHE A 211 -12.78 15.95 -2.96
N LYS A 212 -12.37 14.70 -2.71
CA LYS A 212 -12.95 13.52 -3.36
C LYS A 212 -14.48 13.37 -3.23
N ASP A 213 -15.04 13.86 -2.12
CA ASP A 213 -16.48 13.78 -1.84
C ASP A 213 -17.26 15.03 -2.31
N LYS A 214 -16.57 16.04 -2.87
CA LYS A 214 -17.21 17.25 -3.44
C LYS A 214 -17.64 16.97 -4.88
N PRO A 215 -18.71 17.61 -5.39
CA PRO A 215 -19.12 17.46 -6.79
C PRO A 215 -17.93 17.72 -7.73
N ALA A 216 -17.58 16.71 -8.52
CA ALA A 216 -16.44 16.80 -9.42
C ALA A 216 -16.73 17.71 -10.62
N PRO A 217 -15.72 18.41 -11.17
CA PRO A 217 -15.86 19.14 -12.42
C PRO A 217 -16.35 18.23 -13.55
N PRO A 218 -17.39 18.61 -14.32
CA PRO A 218 -17.89 17.79 -15.43
C PRO A 218 -16.78 17.44 -16.42
N GLY A 219 -16.71 16.17 -16.83
CA GLY A 219 -15.70 15.67 -17.76
C GLY A 219 -14.35 15.32 -17.12
N SER A 220 -14.15 15.59 -15.83
CA SER A 220 -12.95 15.16 -15.10
C SER A 220 -12.96 13.66 -14.80
N PHE A 221 -11.79 13.08 -14.54
CA PHE A 221 -11.70 11.67 -14.12
C PHE A 221 -12.39 11.43 -12.77
N LEU A 222 -12.35 12.41 -11.85
CA LEU A 222 -13.11 12.31 -10.60
C LEU A 222 -14.63 12.23 -10.83
N ALA A 223 -15.15 12.94 -11.83
CA ALA A 223 -16.57 12.84 -12.17
C ALA A 223 -16.95 11.45 -12.68
N GLN A 224 -16.04 10.79 -13.41
CA GLN A 224 -16.20 9.39 -13.79
C GLN A 224 -16.20 8.47 -12.56
N LEU A 225 -15.23 8.62 -11.65
CA LEU A 225 -15.15 7.81 -10.42
C LEU A 225 -16.43 7.94 -9.58
N GLN A 226 -16.94 9.15 -9.39
CA GLN A 226 -18.17 9.41 -8.65
C GLN A 226 -19.41 8.79 -9.32
N ALA A 227 -19.49 8.84 -10.66
CA ALA A 227 -20.58 8.22 -11.40
C ALA A 227 -20.56 6.68 -11.31
N GLU A 228 -19.38 6.10 -11.08
CA GLU A 228 -19.17 4.66 -10.91
C GLU A 228 -19.34 4.19 -9.45
N GLY A 229 -19.43 5.12 -8.50
CA GLY A 229 -19.51 4.82 -7.07
C GLY A 229 -18.17 4.41 -6.45
N ALA A 230 -17.06 4.86 -7.02
CA ALA A 230 -15.69 4.63 -6.53
C ALA A 230 -15.24 5.67 -5.49
#